data_AF-A0A2E7RC56-F1
#
_entry.id   AF-A0A2E7RC56-F1
#
_cell.length_a   1.000
_cell.length_b   1.000
_cell.length_c   1.000
_cell.angle_alpha   90.00
_cell.angle_beta   90.00
_cell.angle_gamma   90.00
#
_symmetry.space_group_name_H-M   'P 1'
#
loop_
_entity.id
_entity.type
_entity.pdbx_description
1 polymer ?
#
loop_
_entity_poly.entity_id
_entity_poly.type
_entity_poly.pdbx_seq_one_letter_code
_entity_poly.pdbx_strand_id
1 'polypeptide(L)'
;MSSCAVESTIDVAVWFLDRARLDDKYLQAQKLQRLLYIAYGIYGAKYHGRKLMPATFVAHELGPTEPNIFRLFEVGRPNLEEVRLPAAVENYLEDIWRRFNSHPIERLTQMVTQKGPYQDALEKGEFEELDFGKIVAGFQEKDSKPKETIRTADGRTVQKWMPQKTKWRPANS
;
A
#
# COMPACT_ATOMS: atom_id res chain seq x y z
N MET A 1 -2.73 -25.07 1.50
CA MET A 1 -2.01 -23.79 1.30
C MET A 1 -2.89 -22.93 0.41
N SER A 2 -3.28 -21.72 0.80
CA SER A 2 -4.02 -20.85 -0.13
C SER A 2 -3.05 -20.45 -1.24
N SER A 3 -3.29 -20.92 -2.46
CA SER A 3 -2.57 -20.43 -3.63
C SER A 3 -2.76 -18.91 -3.77
N CYS A 4 -1.72 -18.24 -4.26
CA CYS A 4 -1.80 -16.84 -4.65
C CYS A 4 -2.76 -16.70 -5.86
N ALA A 5 -3.30 -15.51 -6.08
CA ALA A 5 -4.17 -15.24 -7.22
C ALA A 5 -3.43 -15.27 -8.57
N VAL A 6 -2.13 -15.00 -8.53
CA VAL A 6 -1.19 -15.14 -9.66
C VAL A 6 0.04 -15.91 -9.23
N GLU A 7 0.77 -16.46 -10.19
CA GLU A 7 1.95 -17.30 -9.96
C GLU A 7 3.24 -16.50 -9.78
N SER A 8 3.30 -15.28 -10.33
CA SER A 8 4.49 -14.44 -10.26
C SER A 8 4.18 -12.99 -9.90
N THR A 9 5.00 -12.42 -9.03
CA THR A 9 5.00 -10.97 -8.74
C THR A 9 5.40 -10.16 -9.97
N ILE A 10 6.20 -10.76 -10.87
CA ILE A 10 6.64 -10.13 -12.11
C ILE A 10 5.44 -9.82 -13.01
N ASP A 11 4.46 -10.72 -13.11
CA ASP A 11 3.29 -10.52 -13.97
C ASP A 11 2.46 -9.30 -13.52
N VAL A 12 2.32 -9.09 -12.20
CA VAL A 12 1.66 -7.91 -11.64
C VAL A 12 2.47 -6.64 -11.91
N ALA A 13 3.80 -6.72 -11.81
CA ALA A 13 4.69 -5.60 -12.06
C ALA A 13 4.68 -5.17 -13.54
N VAL A 14 4.74 -6.15 -14.46
CA VAL A 14 4.61 -5.94 -15.91
C VAL A 14 3.26 -5.34 -16.24
N TRP A 15 2.17 -5.86 -15.65
CA TRP A 15 0.83 -5.30 -15.86
C TRP A 15 0.78 -3.79 -15.52
N PHE A 16 1.35 -3.37 -14.38
CA PHE A 16 1.38 -1.95 -14.02
C PHE A 16 2.19 -1.08 -14.99
N LEU A 17 3.31 -1.61 -15.51
CA LEU A 17 4.14 -0.90 -16.48
C LEU A 17 3.47 -0.78 -17.83
N ASP A 18 2.84 -1.85 -18.31
CA ASP A 18 2.12 -1.84 -19.57
C ASP A 18 0.90 -0.94 -19.48
N ARG A 19 0.20 -0.95 -18.33
CA ARG A 19 -0.91 -0.01 -18.08
C ARG A 19 -0.46 1.44 -18.06
N ALA A 20 0.70 1.74 -17.46
CA ALA A 20 1.30 3.07 -17.48
C ALA A 20 1.66 3.51 -18.89
N ARG A 21 2.25 2.61 -19.68
CA ARG A 21 2.60 2.87 -21.09
C ARG A 21 1.37 3.15 -21.95
N LEU A 22 0.27 2.43 -21.74
CA LEU A 22 -1.01 2.69 -22.42
C LEU A 22 -1.60 4.07 -22.07
N ASP A 23 -1.25 4.62 -20.91
CA ASP A 23 -1.60 5.98 -20.48
C ASP A 23 -0.55 7.03 -20.89
N ASP A 24 0.42 6.67 -21.74
CA ASP A 24 1.59 7.49 -22.12
C ASP A 24 2.40 8.00 -20.91
N LYS A 25 2.44 7.21 -19.83
CA LYS A 25 3.16 7.53 -18.58
C LYS A 25 4.38 6.63 -18.42
N TYR A 26 5.48 7.22 -17.96
CA TYR A 26 6.60 6.48 -17.41
C TYR A 26 6.35 6.15 -15.94
N LEU A 27 6.46 4.87 -15.57
CA LEU A 27 6.34 4.41 -14.18
C LEU A 27 7.72 4.08 -13.62
N GLN A 28 8.20 4.95 -12.72
CA GLN A 28 9.46 4.76 -12.01
C GLN A 28 9.41 3.53 -11.08
N ALA A 29 10.53 2.82 -10.93
CA ALA A 29 10.65 1.62 -10.10
C ALA A 29 10.16 1.82 -8.66
N GLN A 30 10.49 2.96 -8.03
CA GLN A 30 10.01 3.25 -6.66
C GLN A 30 8.48 3.40 -6.59
N LYS A 31 7.86 4.07 -7.56
CA LYS A 31 6.39 4.20 -7.62
C LYS A 31 5.72 2.85 -7.87
N LEU A 32 6.33 2.01 -8.71
CA LEU A 32 5.92 0.62 -8.90
C LEU A 32 5.92 -0.16 -7.58
N GLN A 33 6.98 -0.05 -6.76
CA GLN A 33 7.03 -0.68 -5.43
C GLN A 33 5.87 -0.26 -4.53
N ARG A 34 5.50 1.03 -4.53
CA ARG A 34 4.34 1.53 -3.76
C ARG A 34 3.03 0.95 -4.26
N LEU A 35 2.83 0.90 -5.58
CA LEU A 35 1.62 0.31 -6.18
C LEU A 35 1.52 -1.19 -5.87
N LEU A 36 2.63 -1.93 -5.97
CA LEU A 36 2.68 -3.36 -5.64
C LEU A 36 2.34 -3.61 -4.17
N TYR A 37 2.93 -2.86 -3.23
CA TYR A 37 2.66 -2.99 -1.81
C TYR A 37 1.19 -2.66 -1.47
N ILE A 38 0.66 -1.57 -2.03
CA ILE A 38 -0.75 -1.18 -1.86
C ILE A 38 -1.69 -2.23 -2.43
N ALA A 39 -1.44 -2.71 -3.65
CA ALA A 39 -2.22 -3.76 -4.28
C ALA A 39 -2.18 -5.05 -3.45
N TYR A 40 -1.03 -5.43 -2.91
CA TYR A 40 -0.87 -6.63 -2.10
C TYR A 40 -1.65 -6.57 -0.79
N GLY A 41 -1.52 -5.45 -0.05
CA GLY A 41 -2.20 -5.25 1.22
C GLY A 41 -3.71 -5.10 1.08
N ILE A 42 -4.19 -4.29 0.12
CA ILE A 42 -5.63 -4.14 -0.14
C ILE A 42 -6.25 -5.46 -0.61
N TYR A 43 -5.54 -6.26 -1.41
CA TYR A 43 -6.07 -7.55 -1.87
C TYR A 43 -6.27 -8.49 -0.69
N GLY A 44 -5.28 -8.63 0.19
CA GLY A 44 -5.42 -9.45 1.39
C GLY A 44 -6.51 -8.94 2.33
N ALA A 45 -6.66 -7.62 2.49
CA ALA A 45 -7.73 -7.03 3.29
C ALA A 45 -9.13 -7.32 2.71
N LYS A 46 -9.28 -7.25 1.38
CA LYS A 46 -10.54 -7.46 0.64
C LYS A 46 -10.92 -8.94 0.55
N TYR A 47 -9.96 -9.83 0.38
CA TYR A 47 -10.18 -11.26 0.11
C TYR A 47 -9.73 -12.15 1.27
N HIS A 48 -10.03 -11.75 2.50
CA HIS A 48 -9.89 -12.56 3.72
C HIS A 48 -8.50 -13.18 3.92
N GLY A 49 -7.45 -12.37 3.74
CA GLY A 49 -6.07 -12.81 3.93
C GLY A 49 -5.52 -13.68 2.79
N ARG A 50 -6.17 -13.71 1.62
CA ARG A 50 -5.56 -14.33 0.43
C ARG A 50 -4.46 -13.44 -0.14
N LYS A 51 -3.38 -14.06 -0.64
CA LYS A 51 -2.30 -13.34 -1.32
C LYS A 51 -2.66 -13.07 -2.78
N LEU A 52 -2.38 -11.85 -3.25
CA LEU A 52 -2.47 -11.50 -4.67
C LEU A 52 -1.41 -12.26 -5.46
N MET A 53 -0.16 -12.14 -5.05
CA MET A 53 1.04 -12.67 -5.71
C MET A 53 2.00 -13.24 -4.65
N PRO A 54 2.95 -14.11 -5.01
CA PRO A 54 3.93 -14.63 -4.06
C PRO A 54 5.06 -13.61 -3.82
N ALA A 55 4.74 -12.52 -3.12
CA ALA A 55 5.70 -11.46 -2.80
C ALA A 55 6.15 -11.49 -1.33
N THR A 56 7.42 -11.12 -1.12
CA THR A 56 8.03 -10.81 0.18
C THR A 56 8.47 -9.36 0.16
N PHE A 57 7.83 -8.53 0.98
CA PHE A 57 8.22 -7.13 1.14
C PHE A 57 9.16 -6.99 2.33
N VAL A 58 10.17 -6.14 2.18
CA VAL A 58 11.12 -5.82 3.24
C VAL A 58 11.11 -4.32 3.55
N ALA A 59 11.53 -3.96 4.76
CA ALA A 59 11.74 -2.58 5.15
C ALA A 59 12.94 -1.99 4.38
N HIS A 60 12.78 -0.76 3.91
CA HIS A 60 13.81 0.00 3.21
C HIS A 60 13.61 1.48 3.54
N GLU A 61 14.67 2.28 3.55
CA GLU A 61 14.63 3.72 3.93
C GLU A 61 13.51 4.50 3.22
N LEU A 62 13.28 4.23 1.93
CA LEU A 62 12.29 4.92 1.11
C LEU A 62 10.86 4.34 1.23
N GLY A 63 10.66 3.26 1.99
CA GLY A 63 9.39 2.53 2.18
C GLY A 63 9.45 1.06 1.73
N PRO A 64 8.39 0.25 1.95
CA PRO A 64 8.39 -1.20 1.72
C PRO A 64 8.78 -1.61 0.30
N THR A 65 9.66 -2.60 0.13
CA THR A 65 10.17 -2.99 -1.19
C THR A 65 10.13 -4.50 -1.37
N GLU A 66 9.67 -4.98 -2.52
CA GLU A 66 9.98 -6.34 -2.99
C GLU A 66 11.35 -6.25 -3.70
N PRO A 67 12.40 -6.86 -3.13
CA PRO A 67 13.78 -6.59 -3.53
C PRO A 67 14.11 -7.10 -4.94
N ASN A 68 13.53 -8.23 -5.35
CA ASN A 68 13.82 -8.84 -6.64
C ASN A 68 13.21 -8.03 -7.79
N ILE A 69 11.98 -7.56 -7.62
CA ILE A 69 11.25 -6.70 -8.54
C ILE A 69 11.90 -5.33 -8.57
N PHE A 70 12.35 -4.79 -7.43
CA PHE A 70 13.06 -3.52 -7.46
C PHE A 70 14.32 -3.65 -8.31
N ARG A 71 15.14 -4.66 -8.04
CA ARG A 71 16.38 -4.92 -8.80
C ARG A 71 16.14 -5.21 -10.28
N LEU A 72 15.11 -6.00 -10.60
CA LEU A 72 14.80 -6.39 -11.98
C LEU A 72 14.34 -5.19 -12.82
N PHE A 73 13.66 -4.21 -12.21
CA PHE A 73 13.05 -3.09 -12.92
C PHE A 73 13.78 -1.75 -12.75
N GLU A 74 14.91 -1.71 -12.04
CA GLU A 74 15.77 -0.52 -11.89
C GLU A 74 16.16 0.12 -13.23
N VAL A 75 16.37 -0.72 -14.25
CA VAL A 75 16.80 -0.31 -15.60
C VAL A 75 15.65 -0.25 -16.62
N GLY A 76 14.40 -0.44 -16.16
CA GLY A 76 13.21 -0.45 -17.01
C GLY A 76 12.53 -1.83 -17.10
N ARG A 77 11.59 -1.95 -18.07
CA ARG A 77 10.81 -3.18 -18.27
C ARG A 77 11.74 -4.31 -18.80
N PRO A 78 11.83 -5.46 -18.13
CA PRO A 78 12.58 -6.61 -18.63
C PRO A 78 11.90 -7.20 -19.88
N ASN A 79 12.69 -7.84 -20.74
CA ASN A 79 12.16 -8.55 -21.90
C ASN A 79 11.68 -9.94 -21.46
N LEU A 80 10.38 -10.09 -21.29
CA LEU A 80 9.71 -11.31 -20.84
C LEU A 80 8.51 -11.61 -21.73
N GLU A 81 8.15 -12.89 -21.81
CA GLU A 81 6.90 -13.30 -22.44
C GLU A 81 5.70 -12.77 -21.64
N GLU A 82 4.71 -12.22 -22.34
CA GLU A 82 3.52 -11.68 -21.71
C GLU A 82 2.58 -12.80 -21.27
N VAL A 83 2.36 -12.90 -19.96
CA VAL A 83 1.38 -13.81 -19.38
C VAL A 83 0.06 -13.07 -19.20
N ARG A 84 -1.03 -13.65 -19.71
CA ARG A 84 -2.37 -13.12 -19.44
C ARG A 84 -2.80 -13.41 -18.02
N LEU A 85 -3.11 -12.36 -17.26
CA LEU A 85 -3.63 -12.49 -15.91
C LEU A 85 -5.10 -12.95 -15.94
N PRO A 86 -5.58 -13.64 -14.88
CA PRO A 86 -7.00 -13.94 -14.74
C PRO A 86 -7.82 -12.64 -14.75
N ALA A 87 -8.96 -12.60 -15.46
CA ALA A 87 -9.77 -11.38 -15.62
C ALA A 87 -10.18 -10.72 -14.29
N ALA A 88 -10.42 -11.52 -13.24
CA ALA A 88 -10.71 -11.00 -11.91
C ALA A 88 -9.53 -10.22 -11.29
N VAL A 89 -8.30 -10.65 -11.59
CA VAL A 89 -7.07 -9.95 -11.16
C VAL A 89 -6.87 -8.69 -12.00
N GLU A 90 -7.03 -8.75 -13.32
CA GLU A 90 -6.92 -7.56 -14.18
C GLU A 90 -7.90 -6.45 -13.76
N ASN A 91 -9.16 -6.79 -13.54
CA ASN A 91 -10.17 -5.83 -13.06
C ASN A 91 -9.78 -5.24 -11.70
N TYR A 92 -9.24 -6.06 -10.80
CA TYR A 92 -8.74 -5.59 -9.52
C TYR A 92 -7.56 -4.62 -9.66
N LEU A 93 -6.60 -4.94 -10.54
CA LEU A 93 -5.45 -4.07 -10.78
C LEU A 93 -5.85 -2.77 -11.47
N GLU A 94 -6.86 -2.79 -12.36
CA GLU A 94 -7.44 -1.58 -12.95
C GLU A 94 -8.07 -0.68 -11.89
N ASP A 95 -8.80 -1.25 -10.91
CA ASP A 95 -9.33 -0.49 -9.78
C ASP A 95 -8.21 0.17 -8.96
N ILE A 96 -7.11 -0.56 -8.71
CA ILE A 96 -5.93 0.00 -8.03
C ILE A 96 -5.30 1.11 -8.88
N TRP A 97 -5.10 0.88 -10.17
CA TRP A 97 -4.54 1.88 -11.09
C TRP A 97 -5.36 3.15 -11.07
N ARG A 98 -6.68 3.07 -11.30
CA ARG A 98 -7.58 4.24 -11.31
C ARG A 98 -7.54 5.03 -10.01
N ARG A 99 -7.41 4.35 -8.87
CA ARG A 99 -7.36 4.99 -7.55
C ARG A 99 -6.02 5.65 -7.25
N PHE A 100 -4.90 5.06 -7.64
CA PHE A 100 -3.59 5.45 -7.12
C PHE A 100 -2.62 6.01 -8.15
N ASN A 101 -2.84 5.83 -9.46
CA ASN A 101 -1.86 6.25 -10.47
C ASN A 101 -1.63 7.77 -10.50
N SER A 102 -2.66 8.57 -10.23
CA SER A 102 -2.58 10.03 -10.24
C SER A 102 -1.88 10.61 -9.01
N HIS A 103 -1.66 9.80 -7.97
CA HIS A 103 -0.97 10.26 -6.77
C HIS A 103 0.53 10.42 -7.06
N PRO A 104 1.16 11.51 -6.57
CA PRO A 104 2.60 11.66 -6.62
C PRO A 104 3.27 10.62 -5.72
N ILE A 105 4.52 10.27 -6.03
CA ILE A 105 5.24 9.21 -5.32
C ILE A 105 5.35 9.50 -3.82
N GLU A 106 5.58 10.76 -3.44
CA GLU A 106 5.69 11.22 -2.05
C GLU A 106 4.42 10.92 -1.25
N ARG A 107 3.26 11.11 -1.88
CA ARG A 107 1.95 10.80 -1.29
C ARG A 107 1.80 9.29 -1.07
N LEU A 108 2.19 8.48 -2.05
CA LEU A 108 2.13 7.03 -1.93
C LEU A 108 3.13 6.52 -0.88
N THR A 109 4.34 7.07 -0.84
CA THR A 109 5.36 6.78 0.18
C THR A 109 4.83 7.10 1.56
N GLN A 110 4.29 8.31 1.80
CA GLN A 110 3.68 8.67 3.07
C GLN A 110 2.58 7.68 3.50
N MET A 111 1.72 7.27 2.56
CA MET A 111 0.65 6.34 2.86
C MET A 111 1.15 4.97 3.33
N VAL A 112 2.22 4.45 2.72
CA VAL A 112 2.74 3.11 3.07
C VAL A 112 3.67 3.13 4.28
N THR A 113 4.41 4.23 4.50
CA THR A 113 5.35 4.34 5.63
C THR A 113 4.67 4.71 6.95
N GLN A 114 3.43 5.21 6.91
CA GLN A 114 2.61 5.44 8.10
C GLN A 114 1.91 4.17 8.62
N LYS A 115 2.04 3.04 7.93
CA LYS A 115 1.43 1.77 8.35
C LYS A 115 2.33 1.10 9.39
N GLY A 116 1.72 0.68 10.51
CA GLY A 116 2.40 -0.04 11.59
C GLY A 116 3.32 -1.19 11.13
N PRO A 117 2.91 -2.06 10.18
CA PRO A 117 3.76 -3.15 9.69
C PRO A 117 5.12 -2.71 9.13
N TYR A 118 5.17 -1.53 8.48
CA TYR A 118 6.41 -0.98 7.99
C TYR A 118 7.26 -0.40 9.12
N GLN A 119 6.63 0.35 10.03
CA GLN A 119 7.32 0.97 11.18
C GLN A 119 7.95 -0.10 12.08
N ASP A 120 7.18 -1.14 12.43
CA ASP A 120 7.64 -2.30 13.19
C ASP A 120 8.86 -2.98 12.56
N ALA A 121 8.86 -3.13 11.23
CA ALA A 121 9.95 -3.78 10.50
C ALA A 121 11.19 -2.86 10.43
N LEU A 122 11.00 -1.58 10.13
CA LEU A 122 12.07 -0.61 10.04
C LEU A 122 12.78 -0.40 11.40
N GLU A 123 12.06 -0.45 12.51
CA GLU A 123 12.63 -0.39 13.87
C GLU A 123 13.61 -1.53 14.16
N LYS A 124 13.42 -2.69 13.52
CA LYS A 124 14.33 -3.84 13.65
C LYS A 124 15.54 -3.74 12.72
N GLY A 125 15.39 -3.05 11.59
CA GLY A 125 16.49 -2.78 10.66
C GLY A 125 16.04 -2.71 9.20
N GLU A 126 16.95 -2.24 8.34
CA GLU A 126 16.76 -2.39 6.90
C GLU A 126 16.73 -3.85 6.49
N PHE A 127 15.95 -4.15 5.45
CA PHE A 127 15.74 -5.47 4.88
C PHE A 127 14.99 -6.47 5.78
N GLU A 128 14.47 -6.05 6.95
CA GLU A 128 13.56 -6.88 7.75
C GLU A 128 12.28 -7.18 6.94
N GLU A 129 11.88 -8.45 6.92
CA GLU A 129 10.65 -8.88 6.23
C GLU A 129 9.40 -8.36 6.95
N LEU A 130 8.45 -7.85 6.15
CA LEU A 130 7.14 -7.44 6.64
C LEU A 130 6.22 -8.66 6.68
N ASP A 131 5.75 -9.01 7.88
CA ASP A 131 4.77 -10.07 8.05
C ASP A 131 3.47 -9.76 7.28
N PHE A 132 3.04 -10.70 6.43
CA PHE A 132 1.87 -10.52 5.58
C PHE A 132 0.58 -10.32 6.39
N GLY A 133 0.41 -11.02 7.51
CA GLY A 133 -0.75 -10.85 8.39
C GLY A 133 -0.84 -9.43 8.93
N LYS A 134 0.29 -8.88 9.35
CA LYS A 134 0.41 -7.47 9.76
C LYS A 134 0.12 -6.51 8.60
N ILE A 135 0.68 -6.74 7.40
CA ILE A 135 0.37 -5.93 6.21
C ILE A 135 -1.14 -5.86 6.02
N VAL A 136 -1.82 -7.00 5.98
CA VAL A 136 -3.29 -7.08 5.79
C VAL A 136 -4.03 -6.30 6.87
N ALA A 137 -3.65 -6.46 8.15
CA ALA A 137 -4.26 -5.73 9.25
C ALA A 137 -4.13 -4.20 9.06
N GLY A 138 -2.94 -3.71 8.69
CA GLY A 138 -2.72 -2.27 8.46
C GLY A 138 -3.55 -1.67 7.31
N PHE A 139 -3.99 -2.48 6.34
CA PHE A 139 -4.89 -2.05 5.27
C PHE A 139 -6.38 -2.22 5.60
N GLN A 140 -6.73 -2.94 6.67
CA GLN A 140 -8.09 -3.01 7.21
C GLN A 140 -8.39 -1.87 8.19
N GLU A 141 -7.37 -1.35 8.86
CA GLU A 141 -7.48 -0.18 9.72
C GLU A 141 -7.98 1.02 8.90
N LYS A 142 -9.08 1.63 9.35
CA LYS A 142 -9.50 2.94 8.83
C LYS A 142 -8.36 3.91 9.13
N ASP A 143 -7.85 4.63 8.12
CA ASP A 143 -6.84 5.66 8.32
C ASP A 143 -7.30 6.60 9.43
N SER A 144 -6.77 6.38 10.64
CA SER A 144 -7.10 7.23 11.77
C SER A 144 -6.50 8.58 11.43
N LYS A 145 -7.34 9.62 11.32
CA LYS A 145 -6.85 10.99 11.21
C LYS A 145 -5.76 11.17 12.27
N PRO A 146 -4.56 11.68 11.92
CA PRO A 146 -3.53 11.92 12.92
C PRO A 146 -4.17 12.73 14.04
N LYS A 147 -4.12 12.20 15.27
CA LYS A 147 -4.68 12.87 16.43
C LYS A 147 -3.88 14.16 16.59
N GLU A 148 -4.47 15.30 16.22
CA GLU A 148 -3.83 16.61 16.37
C GLU A 148 -3.36 16.76 17.82
N THR A 149 -2.05 16.80 18.01
CA THR A 149 -1.43 17.10 19.30
C THR A 149 -1.18 18.59 19.37
N ILE A 150 -1.62 19.22 20.46
CA ILE A 150 -1.34 20.62 20.73
C ILE A 150 -0.25 20.67 21.80
N ARG A 151 0.73 21.55 21.60
CA ARG A 151 1.71 21.89 22.62
C ARG A 151 1.11 22.99 23.51
N THR A 152 0.87 22.68 24.78
CA THR A 152 0.33 23.62 25.75
C THR A 152 1.40 24.61 26.21
N ALA A 153 0.98 25.76 26.76
CA ALA A 153 1.88 26.82 27.20
C ALA A 153 2.85 26.38 28.32
N ASP A 154 2.53 25.30 29.04
CA ASP A 154 3.38 24.66 30.04
C ASP A 154 4.38 23.64 29.45
N GLY A 155 4.49 23.56 28.12
CA GLY A 155 5.44 22.72 27.40
C GLY A 155 5.00 21.27 27.19
N ARG A 156 3.84 20.86 27.73
CA ARG A 156 3.30 19.51 27.57
C ARG A 156 2.66 19.34 26.19
N THR A 157 2.63 18.10 25.71
CA THR A 157 1.96 17.74 24.46
C THR A 157 0.71 16.94 24.81
N VAL A 158 -0.45 17.47 24.46
CA VAL A 158 -1.75 16.84 24.75
C VAL A 158 -2.52 16.59 23.47
N GLN A 159 -3.33 15.53 23.46
CA GLN A 159 -4.25 15.30 22.35
C GLN A 159 -5.35 16.38 22.38
N LYS A 160 -5.61 17.00 21.23
CA LYS A 160 -6.66 18.00 21.07
C LYS A 160 -8.02 17.37 21.39
N TRP A 161 -8.57 17.71 22.54
CA TRP A 161 -9.93 17.32 22.91
C TRP A 161 -10.93 18.12 22.08
N MET A 162 -11.84 17.43 21.39
CA MET A 162 -12.98 18.06 20.70
C MET A 162 -14.27 17.71 21.44
N PRO A 163 -15.07 18.69 21.89
CA PRO A 163 -16.35 18.41 22.52
C PRO A 163 -17.28 17.72 21.52
N GLN A 164 -17.84 16.57 21.91
CA GLN A 164 -18.91 15.96 21.13
C GLN A 164 -20.17 16.83 21.27
N LYS A 165 -20.72 17.27 20.13
CA LYS A 165 -22.02 17.93 20.10
C LYS A 165 -23.09 16.95 20.60
N THR A 166 -23.64 17.21 21.77
CA THR A 166 -24.84 16.56 22.29
C THR A 166 -25.99 16.81 21.31
N LYS A 167 -26.60 15.74 20.79
CA LYS A 167 -27.79 15.83 19.94
C LYS A 167 -28.95 16.33 20.81
N TRP A 168 -29.39 17.56 20.56
CA TRP A 168 -30.63 18.09 21.12
C TRP A 168 -31.82 17.32 20.54
N ARG A 169 -32.64 16.72 21.42
CA ARG A 169 -33.93 16.14 21.06
C ARG A 169 -35.01 17.18 21.37
N PRO A 170 -35.82 17.64 20.41
CA PRO A 170 -36.98 18.47 20.74
C PRO A 170 -37.99 17.62 21.53
N ALA A 171 -38.59 18.22 22.55
CA ALA A 171 -39.72 17.64 23.26
C ALA A 171 -40.94 17.66 22.33
N ASN A 172 -41.61 16.51 22.18
CA ASN A 172 -42.84 16.39 21.43
C ASN A 172 -43.90 17.36 21.98
N SER A 173 -44.61 18.05 21.07
CA SER A 173 -45.93 18.64 21.28
C SER A 173 -46.85 18.10 20.20
#